data_AF-A0A9X7DQ11-F1
#
_entry.id   AF-A0A9X7DQ11-F1
#
_cell.length_a   1.000
_cell.length_b   1.000
_cell.length_c   1.000
_cell.angle_alpha   90.00
_cell.angle_beta   90.00
_cell.angle_gamma   90.00
#
_symmetry.space_group_name_H-M   'P 1'
#
loop_
_entity.id
_entity.type
_entity.pdbx_description
1 polymer ?
#
loop_
_entity_poly.entity_id
_entity_poly.type
_entity_poly.pdbx_seq_one_letter_code
_entity_poly.pdbx_strand_id
1 'polypeptide(L)'
;MTFSDRFFKNRVKPIVITQMLLGIPITVLFILSLKSYPTNFFYSGLIGITLAVYMFLSGIEQYILKKKSWSITFFVLSVIIIFVASQSFYISQLHK
;
A
#
# COMPACT_ATOMS: atom_id res chain seq x y z
N MET A 1 13.94 27.11 -4.06
CA MET A 1 13.76 25.67 -4.33
C MET A 1 12.52 25.21 -3.59
N THR A 2 11.46 24.82 -4.29
CA THR A 2 10.19 24.48 -3.63
C THR A 2 10.21 23.05 -3.07
N PHE A 3 9.33 22.75 -2.11
CA PHE A 3 9.15 21.38 -1.57
C PHE A 3 8.82 20.36 -2.68
N SER A 4 8.04 20.81 -3.67
CA SER A 4 7.73 20.06 -4.89
C SER A 4 9.00 19.64 -5.63
N ASP A 5 9.94 20.58 -5.84
CA ASP A 5 11.20 20.26 -6.53
C ASP A 5 12.01 19.19 -5.79
N ARG A 6 12.08 19.23 -4.45
CA ARG A 6 12.79 18.18 -3.69
C ARG A 6 12.09 16.83 -3.75
N PHE A 7 10.76 16.82 -3.73
CA PHE A 7 9.98 15.59 -3.74
C PHE A 7 10.03 14.91 -5.12
N PHE A 8 9.93 15.66 -6.22
CA PHE A 8 9.88 15.10 -7.57
C PHE A 8 11.25 14.92 -8.24
N LYS A 9 12.29 15.67 -7.86
CA LYS A 9 13.60 15.63 -8.54
C LYS A 9 14.38 14.32 -8.34
N ASN A 10 14.06 13.56 -7.28
CA ASN A 10 14.70 12.29 -6.94
C ASN A 10 13.74 11.09 -6.99
N ARG A 11 12.58 11.23 -7.65
CA ARG A 11 11.55 10.19 -7.73
C ARG A 11 11.31 9.76 -9.18
N VAL A 12 10.85 8.53 -9.35
CA VAL A 12 10.40 8.05 -10.65
C VAL A 12 8.96 8.54 -10.85
N LYS A 13 8.79 9.67 -11.55
CA LYS A 13 7.52 10.36 -11.77
C LYS A 13 6.30 9.44 -12.02
N PRO A 14 6.34 8.45 -12.93
CA PRO A 14 5.19 7.58 -13.15
C PRO A 14 4.81 6.74 -11.92
N ILE A 15 5.80 6.24 -11.16
CA ILE A 15 5.54 5.43 -9.96
C ILE A 15 4.84 6.27 -8.88
N VAL A 16 5.29 7.51 -8.67
CA VAL A 16 4.67 8.42 -7.68
C VAL A 16 3.24 8.78 -8.07
N ILE A 17 2.97 8.99 -9.36
CA ILE A 17 1.60 9.27 -9.84
C ILE A 17 0.70 8.06 -9.57
N THR A 18 1.16 6.83 -9.87
CA THR A 18 0.42 5.60 -9.56
C THR A 18 0.18 5.46 -8.06
N GLN A 19 1.17 5.77 -7.22
CA GLN A 19 1.06 5.75 -5.77
C GLN A 19 0.04 6.76 -5.22
N MET A 20 -0.02 7.97 -5.80
CA MET A 20 -1.02 8.98 -5.45
C MET A 20 -2.43 8.53 -5.85
N LEU A 21 -2.58 7.95 -7.04
CA LEU A 21 -3.86 7.39 -7.51
C LEU A 21 -4.34 6.24 -6.62
N LEU A 22 -3.43 5.40 -6.10
CA LEU A 22 -3.75 4.34 -5.13
C LEU A 22 -4.15 4.88 -3.75
N GLY A 23 -3.76 6.10 -3.39
CA GLY A 23 -4.13 6.71 -2.10
C GLY A 23 -5.62 7.03 -1.97
N ILE A 24 -6.28 7.38 -3.09
CA ILE A 24 -7.72 7.68 -3.13
C ILE A 24 -8.56 6.46 -2.72
N PRO A 25 -8.43 5.28 -3.36
CA PRO A 25 -9.20 4.10 -2.98
C PRO A 25 -8.86 3.59 -1.57
N ILE A 26 -7.59 3.69 -1.12
CA ILE A 26 -7.23 3.36 0.28
C ILE A 26 -8.06 4.18 1.26
N THR A 27 -8.18 5.49 1.02
CA THR A 27 -8.91 6.40 1.92
C THR A 27 -10.40 6.05 1.97
N VAL A 28 -11.01 5.75 0.83
CA VAL A 28 -12.42 5.34 0.76
C VAL A 28 -12.65 4.01 1.47
N LEU A 29 -11.80 3.01 1.21
CA LEU A 29 -11.90 1.69 1.85
C LEU A 29 -11.68 1.77 3.36
N PHE A 30 -10.77 2.64 3.81
CA PHE A 30 -10.53 2.88 5.23
C PHE A 30 -11.77 3.43 5.93
N ILE A 31 -12.44 4.43 5.34
CA ILE A 31 -13.70 4.97 5.87
C ILE A 31 -14.78 3.88 5.94
N LEU A 32 -14.91 3.05 4.90
CA LEU A 32 -15.87 1.95 4.88
C LEU A 32 -15.56 0.88 5.95
N SER A 33 -14.29 0.57 6.16
CA SER A 33 -13.85 -0.37 7.19
C SER A 33 -14.20 0.09 8.61
N LEU A 34 -14.19 1.40 8.87
CA LEU A 34 -14.51 1.98 10.19
C LEU A 34 -16.02 2.13 10.44
N LYS A 35 -16.85 2.22 9.39
CA LYS A 35 -18.31 2.37 9.51
C LYS A 35 -19.03 1.09 9.97
N SER A 36 -18.35 -0.05 9.97
CA SER A 36 -18.92 -1.34 10.37
C SER A 36 -18.42 -1.69 11.76
N TYR A 37 -19.33 -1.95 12.71
CA TYR A 37 -18.99 -2.56 14.00
C TYR A 37 -19.57 -3.98 14.06
N PRO A 38 -18.76 -5.04 14.24
CA PRO A 38 -17.30 -5.04 14.32
C PRO A 38 -16.63 -4.68 12.98
N THR A 39 -15.33 -4.35 13.01
CA THR A 39 -14.55 -3.93 11.84
C THR A 39 -14.75 -4.88 10.67
N ASN A 40 -15.07 -4.34 9.49
CA ASN A 40 -15.33 -5.18 8.34
C ASN A 40 -14.01 -5.73 7.78
N PHE A 41 -13.74 -7.00 8.09
CA PHE A 41 -12.52 -7.71 7.70
C PHE A 41 -12.34 -7.83 6.18
N PHE A 42 -13.42 -7.79 5.39
CA PHE A 42 -13.33 -7.78 3.94
C PHE A 42 -12.72 -6.46 3.43
N TYR A 43 -13.22 -5.32 3.91
CA TYR A 43 -12.63 -4.01 3.57
C TYR A 43 -11.21 -3.85 4.12
N SER A 44 -10.93 -4.41 5.31
CA SER A 44 -9.56 -4.47 5.85
C SER A 44 -8.60 -5.27 4.95
N GLY A 45 -9.05 -6.40 4.41
CA GLY A 45 -8.28 -7.17 3.42
C GLY A 45 -7.99 -6.38 2.14
N LEU A 46 -8.98 -5.64 1.62
CA LEU A 46 -8.79 -4.79 0.44
C LEU A 46 -7.79 -3.64 0.67
N ILE A 47 -7.82 -3.02 1.85
CA ILE A 47 -6.81 -2.04 2.27
C ILE A 47 -5.43 -2.69 2.28
N GLY A 48 -5.32 -3.90 2.86
CA GLY A 48 -4.08 -4.66 2.91
C GLY A 48 -3.49 -4.92 1.51
N ILE A 49 -4.29 -5.43 0.56
CA ILE A 49 -3.83 -5.64 -0.83
C ILE A 49 -3.33 -4.33 -1.44
N THR A 50 -4.11 -3.24 -1.30
CA THR A 50 -3.76 -1.96 -1.93
C THR A 50 -2.47 -1.39 -1.33
N LEU A 51 -2.27 -1.54 -0.02
CA LEU A 51 -1.04 -1.18 0.66
C LEU A 51 0.15 -2.06 0.23
N ALA A 52 -0.06 -3.37 0.04
CA ALA A 52 0.98 -4.26 -0.46
C ALA A 52 1.46 -3.85 -1.86
N VAL A 53 0.54 -3.48 -2.76
CA VAL A 53 0.86 -2.97 -4.10
C VAL A 53 1.64 -1.65 -4.00
N TYR A 54 1.23 -0.75 -3.10
CA TYR A 54 1.96 0.50 -2.85
C TYR A 54 3.41 0.24 -2.40
N MET A 55 3.60 -0.70 -1.46
CA MET A 55 4.93 -1.08 -0.96
C MET A 55 5.76 -1.76 -2.05
N PHE A 56 5.15 -2.60 -2.88
CA PHE A 56 5.83 -3.24 -4.01
C PHE A 56 6.35 -2.20 -5.02
N LEU A 57 5.51 -1.24 -5.41
CA LEU A 57 5.89 -0.13 -6.28
C LEU A 57 6.97 0.75 -5.65
N SER A 58 6.91 0.96 -4.33
CA SER A 58 7.97 1.65 -3.58
C SER A 58 9.29 0.88 -3.65
N GLY A 59 9.26 -0.45 -3.54
CA GLY A 59 10.42 -1.33 -3.68
C GLY A 59 11.09 -1.20 -5.05
N ILE A 60 10.28 -1.17 -6.13
CA ILE A 60 10.75 -0.92 -7.50
C ILE A 60 11.37 0.46 -7.62
N GLU A 61 10.73 1.50 -7.09
CA GLU A 61 11.27 2.86 -7.12
C GLU A 61 12.63 2.92 -6.42
N GLN A 62 12.75 2.38 -5.20
CA GLN A 62 14.01 2.39 -4.47
C GLN A 62 15.11 1.58 -5.19
N TYR A 63 14.73 0.52 -5.92
CA TYR A 63 15.65 -0.23 -6.75
C TYR A 63 16.22 0.63 -7.89
N ILE A 64 15.34 1.35 -8.62
CA ILE A 64 15.74 2.27 -9.69
C ILE A 64 16.64 3.38 -9.15
N LEU A 65 16.34 3.89 -7.96
CA LEU A 65 17.15 4.89 -7.26
C LEU A 65 18.46 4.34 -6.66
N LYS A 66 18.81 3.08 -6.96
CA LYS A 66 20.02 2.37 -6.49
C LYS A 66 20.11 2.24 -4.95
N LYS A 67 18.99 2.40 -4.23
CA LYS A 67 18.88 2.26 -2.77
C LYS A 67 18.50 0.82 -2.40
N LYS A 68 19.44 -0.10 -2.61
CA LYS A 68 19.22 -1.56 -2.51
C LYS A 68 18.61 -2.01 -1.18
N SER A 69 19.13 -1.51 -0.05
CA SER A 69 18.61 -1.89 1.28
C SER A 69 17.14 -1.53 1.45
N TRP A 70 16.75 -0.32 1.07
CA TRP A 70 15.36 0.14 1.15
C TRP A 70 14.45 -0.63 0.21
N SER A 71 14.92 -0.94 -1.00
CA SER A 71 14.19 -1.76 -1.96
C SER A 71 13.84 -3.13 -1.39
N ILE A 72 14.81 -3.82 -0.81
CA ILE A 72 14.60 -5.14 -0.17
C ILE A 72 13.59 -5.02 0.97
N THR A 73 13.73 -4.03 1.85
CA THR A 73 12.78 -3.81 2.95
C THR A 73 11.35 -3.63 2.44
N PHE A 74 11.15 -2.84 1.39
CA PHE A 74 9.82 -2.62 0.81
C PHE A 74 9.23 -3.88 0.16
N PHE A 75 10.06 -4.70 -0.50
CA PHE A 75 9.60 -5.98 -1.03
C PHE A 75 9.20 -6.96 0.08
N VAL A 76 10.00 -7.08 1.13
CA VAL A 76 9.69 -7.93 2.30
C VAL A 76 8.40 -7.46 2.97
N LEU A 77 8.26 -6.15 3.20
CA LEU A 77 7.03 -5.59 3.76
C LEU A 77 5.80 -5.87 2.89
N SER A 78 5.93 -5.78 1.56
CA SER A 78 4.84 -6.11 0.63
C SER A 78 4.35 -7.55 0.84
N VAL A 79 5.27 -8.52 0.95
CA VAL A 79 4.92 -9.93 1.19
C VAL A 79 4.25 -10.12 2.55
N ILE A 80 4.76 -9.49 3.61
CA ILE A 80 4.15 -9.56 4.95
C ILE A 80 2.73 -9.01 4.92
N ILE A 81 2.50 -7.88 4.25
CA ILE A 81 1.18 -7.26 4.16
C ILE A 81 0.21 -8.13 3.35
N ILE A 82 0.68 -8.81 2.28
CA ILE A 82 -0.15 -9.79 1.55
C ILE A 82 -0.60 -10.90 2.49
N PHE A 83 0.29 -11.44 3.31
CA PHE A 83 -0.06 -12.48 4.28
C PHE A 83 -1.14 -11.98 5.27
N VAL A 84 -0.99 -10.77 5.83
CA VAL A 84 -1.99 -10.17 6.72
C VAL A 84 -3.33 -9.93 6.01
N ALA A 85 -3.31 -9.50 4.75
CA ALA A 85 -4.50 -9.32 3.94
C ALA A 85 -5.22 -10.66 3.71
N SER A 86 -4.49 -11.72 3.40
CA SER A 86 -5.05 -13.08 3.25
C SER A 86 -5.74 -13.55 4.53
N GLN A 87 -5.14 -13.32 5.70
CA GLN A 87 -5.76 -13.64 6.99
C GLN A 87 -7.06 -12.83 7.22
N SER A 88 -7.06 -11.54 6.86
CA SER A 88 -8.25 -10.70 6.94
C SER A 88 -9.40 -11.23 6.08
N PHE A 89 -9.11 -11.66 4.84
CA PHE A 89 -10.12 -12.28 3.97
C PHE A 89 -10.63 -13.61 4.53
N TYR A 90 -9.74 -14.45 5.07
CA TYR A 90 -10.14 -15.70 5.70
C TYR A 90 -11.14 -15.46 6.84
N ILE A 91 -10.83 -14.53 7.75
CA ILE A 91 -11.73 -14.17 8.86
C ILE A 91 -13.06 -13.62 8.35
N SER A 92 -13.05 -12.84 7.25
CA SER A 92 -14.29 -12.32 6.64
C SER A 92 -15.23 -13.42 6.14
N GLN A 93 -14.71 -14.59 5.77
CA GLN A 93 -15.51 -15.73 5.33
C GLN A 93 -16.10 -16.52 6.51
N LEU A 94 -15.47 -16.47 7.69
CA LEU A 94 -15.95 -17.13 8.90
C LEU A 94 -17.13 -16.41 9.56
N HIS A 95 -17.28 -15.10 9.32
CA HIS A 95 -18.36 -14.25 9.84
C HIS A 95 -19.51 -14.04 8.83
N LYS A 96 -19.63 -14.90 7.81
CA LYS A 96 -20.76 -14.88 6.86
C LYS A 96 -22.00 -15.58 7.38
#